data_AF-A0A5J5CXZ4-F1
#
_entry.id   AF-A0A5J5CXZ4-F1
#
_cell.length_a   1.000
_cell.length_b   1.000
_cell.length_c   1.000
_cell.angle_alpha   90.00
_cell.angle_beta   90.00
_cell.angle_gamma   90.00
#
_symmetry.space_group_name_H-M   'P 1'
#
loop_
_entity.id
_entity.type
_entity.pdbx_description
1 polymer ?
#
loop_
_entity_poly.entity_id
_entity_poly.type
_entity_poly.pdbx_seq_one_letter_code
_entity_poly.pdbx_strand_id
1 'polypeptide(L)'
;MDQVKGVLTLQGEALTQADINLKVAKSSQVLHFQFREDKLWKLQQIQDARNHVTQALQLLSSRDDSYHFKTGAEVNKLMDAVMLQLTRARNRLTTPASMTLPELATSGLMKMFSPPMPGDVMVNFYINLSKLCLTVYQLHVLPPNTTKNFKPAGSSVLHNPGAMFELNNNRFEVSHVHKVECVVPWLNDTLVFFTISLQLCQQLKDKLLELQSLLNPPSPVHPAETGHTQTSLTYEDEEDCKGGDVPVRLEELHPGDHMADLNLELLQACLIHRLVC
;
A
#
# COMPACT_ATOMS: atom_id res chain seq x y z
N MET A 1 -28.33 -13.70 -8.88
CA MET A 1 -27.36 -14.28 -9.84
C MET A 1 -26.59 -13.12 -10.45
N ASP A 2 -25.27 -13.16 -10.48
CA ASP A 2 -24.48 -12.01 -10.93
C ASP A 2 -24.74 -11.68 -12.42
N GLN A 3 -24.98 -10.39 -12.70
CA GLN A 3 -25.22 -9.89 -14.06
C GLN A 3 -23.95 -9.78 -14.89
N VAL A 4 -22.78 -9.74 -14.23
CA VAL A 4 -21.47 -9.73 -14.87
C VAL A 4 -20.66 -10.93 -14.40
N LYS A 5 -20.00 -11.59 -15.34
CA LYS A 5 -18.95 -12.58 -15.08
C LYS A 5 -17.71 -12.19 -15.87
N GLY A 6 -16.57 -12.22 -15.22
CA GLY A 6 -15.28 -11.94 -15.84
C GLY A 6 -14.27 -13.04 -15.54
N VAL A 7 -13.56 -13.52 -16.56
CA VAL A 7 -12.38 -14.38 -16.41
C VAL A 7 -11.17 -13.56 -16.86
N LEU A 8 -10.26 -13.30 -15.92
CA LEU A 8 -9.16 -12.36 -16.08
C LEU A 8 -7.83 -13.08 -15.87
N THR A 9 -6.87 -12.88 -16.77
CA THR A 9 -5.52 -13.45 -16.67
C THR A 9 -4.51 -12.34 -16.38
N LEU A 10 -4.11 -12.24 -15.12
CA LEU A 10 -3.12 -11.27 -14.63
C LEU A 10 -1.73 -11.92 -14.53
N GLN A 11 -0.76 -11.42 -15.29
CA GLN A 11 0.64 -11.84 -15.25
C GLN A 11 1.52 -10.66 -14.81
N GLY A 12 1.97 -10.67 -13.56
CA GLY A 12 2.66 -9.54 -12.95
C GLY A 12 1.82 -8.27 -13.00
N GLU A 13 2.31 -7.24 -13.70
CA GLU A 13 1.59 -5.96 -13.91
C GLU A 13 0.62 -5.97 -15.09
N ALA A 14 0.65 -7.01 -15.94
CA ALA A 14 -0.07 -7.03 -17.21
C ALA A 14 -1.31 -7.91 -17.14
N LEU A 15 -2.46 -7.32 -17.41
CA LEU A 15 -3.69 -8.05 -17.73
C LEU A 15 -3.60 -8.49 -19.19
N THR A 16 -3.31 -9.78 -19.41
CA THR A 16 -3.05 -10.36 -20.73
C THR A 16 -4.32 -10.87 -21.41
N GLN A 17 -5.31 -11.27 -20.61
CA GLN A 17 -6.62 -11.68 -21.10
C GLN A 17 -7.70 -11.14 -20.17
N ALA A 18 -8.83 -10.77 -20.74
CA ALA A 18 -10.03 -10.45 -20.01
C ALA A 18 -11.23 -10.85 -20.85
N ASP A 19 -11.94 -11.91 -20.45
CA ASP A 19 -13.19 -12.38 -21.03
C ASP A 19 -14.34 -11.93 -20.11
N ILE A 20 -15.27 -11.13 -20.64
CA ILE A 20 -16.35 -10.52 -19.88
C ILE A 20 -17.69 -10.88 -20.52
N ASN A 21 -18.60 -11.40 -19.70
CA ASN A 21 -19.96 -11.71 -20.06
C ASN A 21 -20.92 -10.84 -19.22
N LEU A 22 -21.71 -10.02 -19.90
CA LEU A 22 -22.69 -9.11 -19.30
C LEU A 22 -24.11 -9.52 -19.71
N LYS A 23 -24.93 -9.86 -18.73
CA LYS A 23 -26.37 -10.10 -18.90
C LYS A 23 -27.12 -8.79 -18.80
N VAL A 24 -27.87 -8.43 -19.84
CA VAL A 24 -28.65 -7.19 -19.85
C VAL A 24 -29.94 -7.39 -19.05
N ALA A 25 -30.16 -6.60 -17.99
CA ALA A 25 -31.24 -6.83 -17.01
C ALA A 25 -32.66 -6.93 -17.59
N LYS A 26 -32.92 -6.35 -18.78
CA LYS A 26 -34.23 -6.32 -19.45
C LYS A 26 -34.31 -7.17 -20.72
N SER A 27 -33.28 -7.94 -21.05
CA SER A 27 -33.32 -8.84 -22.21
C SER A 27 -32.63 -10.17 -21.89
N SER A 28 -32.94 -11.21 -22.67
CA SER A 28 -32.20 -12.48 -22.62
C SER A 28 -30.81 -12.38 -23.30
N GLN A 29 -30.44 -11.19 -23.80
CA GLN A 29 -29.19 -10.97 -24.49
C GLN A 29 -28.01 -10.97 -23.50
N VAL A 30 -26.97 -11.71 -23.86
CA VAL A 30 -25.68 -11.70 -23.20
C VAL A 30 -24.70 -11.03 -24.14
N LEU A 31 -24.07 -9.97 -23.65
CA LEU A 31 -22.99 -9.30 -24.34
C LEU A 31 -21.67 -9.94 -23.90
N HIS A 32 -20.83 -10.26 -24.89
CA HIS A 32 -19.54 -10.89 -24.67
C HIS A 32 -18.45 -10.01 -25.27
N PHE A 33 -17.43 -9.68 -24.47
CA PHE A 33 -16.27 -8.90 -24.87
C PHE A 33 -15.03 -9.54 -24.33
N GLN A 34 -14.01 -9.69 -25.18
CA GLN A 34 -12.71 -10.20 -24.76
C GLN A 34 -11.58 -9.28 -25.21
N PHE A 35 -10.45 -9.31 -24.51
CA PHE A 35 -9.23 -8.67 -25.01
C PHE A 35 -8.82 -9.23 -26.36
N ARG A 36 -8.27 -8.35 -27.21
CA ARG A 36 -7.60 -8.74 -28.44
C ARG A 36 -6.34 -9.53 -28.11
N GLU A 37 -6.07 -10.59 -28.88
CA GLU A 37 -4.94 -11.49 -28.68
C GLU A 37 -3.56 -10.78 -28.75
N ASP A 38 -3.47 -9.68 -29.48
CA ASP A 38 -2.24 -8.91 -29.70
C ASP A 38 -1.97 -7.81 -28.66
N LYS A 39 -2.83 -7.69 -27.64
CA LYS A 39 -2.78 -6.56 -26.69
C LYS A 39 -2.78 -7.05 -25.24
N LEU A 40 -2.01 -6.34 -24.42
CA LEU A 40 -2.05 -6.46 -22.96
C LEU A 40 -2.32 -5.09 -22.34
N TRP A 41 -3.00 -5.06 -21.19
CA TRP A 41 -3.27 -3.85 -20.44
C TRP A 41 -2.42 -3.81 -19.17
N LYS A 42 -1.56 -2.81 -19.03
CA LYS A 42 -0.71 -2.67 -17.84
C LYS A 42 -1.46 -1.95 -16.73
N LEU A 43 -1.46 -2.56 -15.55
CA LEU A 43 -1.99 -1.96 -14.33
C LEU A 43 -0.92 -1.07 -13.68
N GLN A 44 -1.04 0.24 -13.91
CA GLN A 44 -0.08 1.24 -13.42
C GLN A 44 0.18 1.14 -11.91
N GLN A 45 -0.83 0.78 -11.11
CA GLN A 45 -0.69 0.58 -9.66
C GLN A 45 0.37 -0.47 -9.30
N ILE A 46 0.40 -1.60 -10.02
CA ILE A 46 1.35 -2.70 -9.78
C ILE A 46 2.74 -2.28 -10.25
N GLN A 47 2.84 -1.63 -11.42
CA GLN A 47 4.10 -1.12 -11.94
C GLN A 47 4.74 -0.11 -10.97
N ASP A 48 3.96 0.86 -10.49
CA ASP A 48 4.47 1.89 -9.57
C ASP A 48 4.86 1.28 -8.22
N ALA A 49 4.08 0.32 -7.70
CA ALA A 49 4.43 -0.40 -6.49
C ALA A 49 5.77 -1.14 -6.65
N ARG A 50 5.96 -1.84 -7.79
CA ARG A 50 7.23 -2.50 -8.10
C ARG A 50 8.38 -1.51 -8.17
N ASN A 51 8.20 -0.35 -8.82
CA ASN A 51 9.24 0.68 -8.92
C ASN A 51 9.69 1.19 -7.54
N HIS A 52 8.74 1.38 -6.61
CA HIS A 52 9.06 1.76 -5.23
C HIS A 52 9.80 0.64 -4.48
N VAL A 53 9.40 -0.63 -4.67
CA VAL A 53 10.13 -1.77 -4.10
C VAL A 53 11.56 -1.85 -4.63
N THR A 54 11.76 -1.66 -5.94
CA THR A 54 13.10 -1.61 -6.55
C THR A 54 13.94 -0.49 -5.94
N GLN A 55 13.37 0.70 -5.71
CA GLN A 55 14.09 1.79 -5.05
C GLN A 55 14.45 1.46 -3.59
N ALA A 56 13.56 0.80 -2.85
CA ALA A 56 13.86 0.33 -1.48
C ALA A 56 15.02 -0.67 -1.48
N LEU A 57 15.00 -1.64 -2.41
CA LEU A 57 16.08 -2.63 -2.58
C LEU A 57 17.41 -1.98 -2.95
N GLN A 58 17.40 -0.98 -3.83
CA GLN A 58 18.60 -0.21 -4.19
C GLN A 58 19.17 0.54 -2.99
N LEU A 59 18.32 1.15 -2.15
CA LEU A 59 18.78 1.82 -0.93
C LEU A 59 19.50 0.85 0.02
N LEU A 60 18.96 -0.36 0.19
CA LEU A 60 19.55 -1.39 1.04
C LEU A 60 20.84 -1.98 0.45
N SER A 61 20.88 -2.19 -0.87
CA SER A 61 22.00 -2.85 -1.56
C SER A 61 23.06 -1.88 -2.10
N SER A 62 22.89 -0.57 -1.86
CA SER A 62 23.83 0.46 -2.34
C SER A 62 25.13 0.52 -1.55
N ARG A 63 25.22 -0.23 -0.44
CA ARG A 63 26.39 -0.32 0.43
C ARG A 63 27.00 -1.70 0.31
N ASP A 64 28.33 -1.76 0.38
CA ASP A 64 29.09 -3.00 0.49
C ASP A 64 28.74 -3.70 1.82
N ASP A 65 28.79 -5.03 1.83
CA ASP A 65 28.60 -5.85 3.03
C ASP A 65 29.65 -5.50 4.11
N SER A 66 30.81 -4.97 3.70
CA SER A 66 31.83 -4.47 4.62
C SER A 66 31.58 -3.04 5.16
N TYR A 67 30.44 -2.42 4.85
CA TYR A 67 30.17 -1.04 5.26
C TYR A 67 29.73 -0.96 6.72
N HIS A 68 30.55 -0.32 7.56
CA HIS A 68 30.19 0.00 8.93
C HIS A 68 29.54 1.38 9.04
N PHE A 69 28.32 1.43 9.56
CA PHE A 69 27.62 2.68 9.85
C PHE A 69 28.35 3.48 10.93
N LYS A 70 28.50 4.79 10.71
CA LYS A 70 29.27 5.65 11.61
C LYS A 70 28.45 6.21 12.76
N THR A 71 27.15 6.40 12.54
CA THR A 71 26.25 7.01 13.52
C THR A 71 24.87 6.36 13.45
N GLY A 72 24.16 6.31 14.59
CA GLY A 72 22.76 5.87 14.59
C GLY A 72 21.85 6.80 13.77
N ALA A 73 22.21 8.08 13.62
CA ALA A 73 21.52 9.01 12.74
C ALA A 73 21.60 8.60 11.26
N GLU A 74 22.71 7.98 10.84
CA GLU A 74 22.87 7.45 9.49
C GLU A 74 21.93 6.27 9.22
N VAL A 75 21.85 5.33 10.17
CA VAL A 75 20.94 4.18 10.07
C VAL A 75 19.49 4.63 10.09
N ASN A 76 19.14 5.58 10.97
CA ASN A 76 17.80 6.17 11.01
C ASN A 76 17.38 6.79 9.67
N LYS A 77 18.27 7.58 9.04
CA LYS A 77 18.00 8.16 7.72
C LYS A 77 17.81 7.11 6.62
N LEU A 78 18.60 6.03 6.65
CA LEU A 78 18.40 4.92 5.72
C LEU A 78 17.03 4.26 5.93
N MET A 79 16.70 3.93 7.17
CA MET A 79 15.41 3.30 7.49
C MET A 79 14.23 4.19 7.11
N ASP A 80 14.31 5.50 7.35
CA ASP A 80 13.28 6.46 6.91
C ASP A 80 13.09 6.44 5.39
N ALA A 81 14.19 6.42 4.62
CA ALA A 81 14.14 6.35 3.17
C ALA A 81 13.51 5.04 2.66
N VAL A 82 13.86 3.90 3.27
CA VAL A 82 13.30 2.58 2.95
C VAL A 82 11.81 2.53 3.30
N MET A 83 11.43 2.94 4.51
CA MET A 83 10.03 2.98 4.96
C MET A 83 9.16 3.89 4.08
N LEU A 84 9.71 5.03 3.62
CA LEU A 84 9.01 5.91 2.68
C LEU A 84 8.68 5.19 1.37
N GLN A 85 9.63 4.43 0.81
CA GLN A 85 9.39 3.68 -0.43
C GLN A 85 8.40 2.55 -0.23
N LEU A 86 8.51 1.78 0.86
CA LEU A 86 7.56 0.71 1.20
C LEU A 86 6.14 1.24 1.42
N THR A 87 6.01 2.38 2.10
CA THR A 87 4.71 3.04 2.33
C THR A 87 4.10 3.52 1.01
N ARG A 88 4.92 4.11 0.12
CA ARG A 88 4.46 4.51 -1.23
C ARG A 88 4.02 3.30 -2.05
N ALA A 89 4.81 2.22 -2.06
CA ALA A 89 4.47 0.97 -2.75
C ALA A 89 3.12 0.42 -2.27
N ARG A 90 2.93 0.31 -0.95
CA ARG A 90 1.67 -0.09 -0.33
C ARG A 90 0.52 0.80 -0.79
N ASN A 91 0.68 2.11 -0.69
CA ASN A 91 -0.38 3.07 -1.02
C ASN A 91 -0.81 2.97 -2.50
N ARG A 92 0.10 2.65 -3.44
CA ARG A 92 -0.27 2.42 -4.85
C ARG A 92 -1.22 1.24 -5.03
N LEU A 93 -1.10 0.20 -4.22
CA LEU A 93 -1.97 -0.99 -4.26
C LEU A 93 -3.27 -0.80 -3.46
N THR A 94 -3.22 -0.05 -2.36
CA THR A 94 -4.39 0.14 -1.48
C THR A 94 -5.30 1.30 -1.88
N THR A 95 -4.82 2.24 -2.69
CA THR A 95 -5.57 3.44 -3.08
C THR A 95 -5.72 3.50 -4.59
N PRO A 96 -6.87 3.06 -5.13
CA PRO A 96 -7.18 3.19 -6.55
C PRO A 96 -7.20 4.65 -7.00
N ALA A 97 -6.83 4.91 -8.26
CA ALA A 97 -6.90 6.24 -8.83
C ALA A 97 -8.36 6.65 -9.11
N SER A 98 -8.72 7.87 -8.74
CA SER A 98 -9.98 8.48 -9.18
C SER A 98 -9.86 8.93 -10.64
N MET A 99 -10.90 8.69 -11.43
CA MET A 99 -10.95 9.05 -12.84
C MET A 99 -12.34 9.59 -13.18
N THR A 100 -12.42 10.53 -14.12
CA THR A 100 -13.71 11.03 -14.63
C THR A 100 -14.28 10.06 -15.68
N LEU A 101 -15.60 10.11 -15.92
CA LEU A 101 -16.23 9.28 -16.95
C LEU A 101 -15.72 9.58 -18.38
N PRO A 102 -15.47 10.85 -18.79
CA PRO A 102 -14.86 11.14 -20.10
C PRO A 102 -13.44 10.58 -20.26
N GLU A 103 -12.60 10.65 -19.23
CA GLU A 103 -11.26 10.04 -19.24
C GLU A 103 -11.35 8.53 -19.39
N LEU A 104 -12.28 7.88 -18.70
CA LEU A 104 -12.53 6.44 -18.85
C LEU A 104 -12.97 6.09 -20.27
N ALA A 105 -13.93 6.83 -20.82
CA ALA A 105 -14.50 6.57 -22.15
C ALA A 105 -13.46 6.72 -23.28
N THR A 106 -12.49 7.61 -23.09
CA THR A 106 -11.43 7.88 -24.08
C THR A 106 -10.14 7.09 -23.81
N SER A 107 -10.09 6.32 -22.72
CA SER A 107 -8.95 5.49 -22.34
C SER A 107 -8.61 4.47 -23.43
N GLY A 108 -7.30 4.18 -23.54
CA GLY A 108 -6.80 3.08 -24.37
C GLY A 108 -7.45 1.73 -24.04
N LEU A 109 -7.94 1.56 -22.81
CA LEU A 109 -8.64 0.35 -22.36
C LEU A 109 -9.88 0.04 -23.21
N MET A 110 -10.65 1.05 -23.63
CA MET A 110 -11.87 0.82 -24.42
C MET A 110 -11.56 0.22 -25.80
N LYS A 111 -10.30 0.36 -26.27
CA LYS A 111 -9.82 -0.13 -27.56
C LYS A 111 -9.19 -1.53 -27.47
N MET A 112 -9.14 -2.11 -26.27
CA MET A 112 -8.52 -3.42 -26.03
C MET A 112 -9.42 -4.59 -26.44
N PHE A 113 -10.71 -4.36 -26.68
CA PHE A 113 -11.70 -5.44 -26.82
C PHE A 113 -12.01 -5.81 -28.27
N SER A 114 -12.35 -7.09 -28.48
CA SER A 114 -12.91 -7.65 -29.70
C SER A 114 -14.12 -8.53 -29.32
N PRO A 115 -15.36 -8.25 -29.80
CA PRO A 115 -15.72 -7.11 -30.65
C PRO A 115 -15.46 -5.75 -29.95
N PRO A 116 -15.37 -4.65 -30.72
CA PRO A 116 -15.21 -3.31 -30.14
C PRO A 116 -16.27 -3.02 -29.08
N MET A 117 -15.88 -2.30 -28.02
CA MET A 117 -16.78 -1.93 -26.93
C MET A 117 -18.00 -1.15 -27.47
N PRO A 118 -19.24 -1.53 -27.12
CA PRO A 118 -20.43 -0.78 -27.50
C PRO A 118 -20.41 0.63 -26.92
N GLY A 119 -21.04 1.58 -27.61
CA GLY A 119 -21.07 2.99 -27.18
C GLY A 119 -21.87 3.24 -25.90
N ASP A 120 -22.64 2.26 -25.44
CA ASP A 120 -23.45 2.28 -24.21
C ASP A 120 -22.83 1.44 -23.07
N VAL A 121 -21.59 0.97 -23.21
CA VAL A 121 -20.88 0.21 -22.18
C VAL A 121 -19.48 0.76 -21.97
N MET A 122 -19.02 0.83 -20.73
CA MET A 122 -17.62 1.07 -20.39
C MET A 122 -17.12 0.05 -19.36
N VAL A 123 -15.83 -0.26 -19.43
CA VAL A 123 -15.18 -1.21 -18.52
C VAL A 123 -14.00 -0.56 -17.83
N ASN A 124 -13.80 -0.81 -16.54
CA ASN A 124 -12.59 -0.40 -15.85
C ASN A 124 -11.99 -1.55 -15.04
N PHE A 125 -10.66 -1.54 -14.92
CA PHE A 125 -9.90 -2.45 -14.09
C PHE A 125 -9.02 -1.66 -13.13
N TYR A 126 -9.00 -2.05 -11.87
CA TYR A 126 -8.09 -1.48 -10.87
C TYR A 126 -7.80 -2.48 -9.76
N ILE A 127 -6.73 -2.22 -9.02
CA ILE A 127 -6.41 -2.93 -7.79
C ILE A 127 -6.96 -2.15 -6.60
N ASN A 128 -7.64 -2.84 -5.70
CA ASN A 128 -8.04 -2.31 -4.40
C ASN A 128 -7.57 -3.29 -3.32
N LEU A 129 -6.50 -2.90 -2.61
CA LEU A 129 -5.86 -3.76 -1.62
C LEU A 129 -5.31 -5.02 -2.31
N SER A 130 -5.73 -6.22 -1.91
CA SER A 130 -5.36 -7.50 -2.54
C SER A 130 -6.32 -7.95 -3.64
N LYS A 131 -7.26 -7.11 -4.07
CA LYS A 131 -8.31 -7.49 -5.02
C LYS A 131 -8.12 -6.84 -6.39
N LEU A 132 -8.28 -7.63 -7.45
CA LEU A 132 -8.51 -7.13 -8.81
C LEU A 132 -10.00 -6.86 -8.97
N CYS A 133 -10.35 -5.61 -9.25
CA CYS A 133 -11.72 -5.16 -9.47
C CYS A 133 -11.99 -4.99 -10.96
N LEU A 134 -13.09 -5.58 -11.44
CA LEU A 134 -13.70 -5.30 -12.73
C LEU A 134 -14.98 -4.51 -12.48
N THR A 135 -15.07 -3.33 -13.09
CA THR A 135 -16.30 -2.53 -13.12
C THR A 135 -16.82 -2.41 -14.54
N VAL A 136 -18.10 -2.66 -14.73
CA VAL A 136 -18.83 -2.45 -15.99
C VAL A 136 -19.91 -1.39 -15.75
N TYR A 137 -19.86 -0.31 -16.54
CA TYR A 137 -20.85 0.75 -16.55
C TYR A 137 -21.76 0.58 -17.76
N GLN A 138 -23.07 0.55 -17.56
CA GLN A 138 -24.05 0.66 -18.64
C GLN A 138 -24.54 2.10 -18.74
N LEU A 139 -24.53 2.66 -19.92
CA LEU A 139 -24.83 4.06 -20.18
C LEU A 139 -26.18 4.21 -20.87
N HIS A 140 -26.83 5.33 -20.60
CA HIS A 140 -28.02 5.76 -21.29
C HIS A 140 -27.76 7.14 -21.91
N VAL A 141 -28.00 7.27 -23.21
CA VAL A 141 -27.87 8.55 -23.90
C VAL A 141 -29.06 9.43 -23.51
N LEU A 142 -28.77 10.62 -22.97
CA LEU A 142 -29.80 11.59 -22.63
C LEU A 142 -30.25 12.32 -23.90
N PRO A 143 -31.58 12.39 -24.15
CA PRO A 143 -32.08 13.11 -25.30
C PRO A 143 -31.86 14.63 -25.14
N PRO A 144 -31.70 15.37 -26.24
CA PRO A 144 -31.36 16.81 -26.21
C PRO A 144 -32.44 17.68 -25.54
N ASN A 145 -33.69 17.20 -25.51
CA ASN A 145 -34.83 17.87 -24.90
C ASN A 145 -35.10 17.44 -23.44
N THR A 146 -34.15 16.77 -22.79
CA THR A 146 -34.34 16.31 -21.42
C THR A 146 -34.53 17.50 -20.46
N THR A 147 -35.49 17.38 -19.56
CA THR A 147 -35.73 18.33 -18.46
C THR A 147 -34.85 18.04 -17.24
N LYS A 148 -34.09 16.94 -17.25
CA LYS A 148 -33.14 16.62 -16.18
C LYS A 148 -32.07 17.70 -16.10
N ASN A 149 -31.82 18.21 -14.90
CA ASN A 149 -30.71 19.12 -14.66
C ASN A 149 -29.38 18.37 -14.89
N PHE A 150 -28.67 18.74 -15.94
CA PHE A 150 -27.41 18.09 -16.31
C PHE A 150 -26.27 18.67 -15.47
N LYS A 151 -25.69 17.83 -14.61
CA LYS A 151 -24.48 18.16 -13.84
C LYS A 151 -23.42 17.09 -14.07
N PRO A 152 -22.30 17.41 -14.75
CA PRO A 152 -21.25 16.43 -15.00
C PRO A 152 -20.62 15.97 -13.69
N ALA A 153 -20.42 14.66 -13.56
CA ALA A 153 -19.76 14.04 -12.42
C ALA A 153 -18.26 14.37 -12.41
N GLY A 154 -17.71 14.65 -11.22
CA GLY A 154 -16.27 14.79 -11.02
C GLY A 154 -15.54 13.45 -11.00
N SER A 155 -14.26 13.45 -10.64
CA SER A 155 -13.46 12.23 -10.55
C SER A 155 -13.94 11.33 -9.41
N SER A 156 -14.01 10.02 -9.67
CA SER A 156 -14.30 9.00 -8.67
C SER A 156 -13.56 7.70 -8.99
N VAL A 157 -13.27 6.90 -7.98
CA VAL A 157 -12.80 5.51 -8.15
C VAL A 157 -13.93 4.64 -8.74
N LEU A 158 -15.15 4.85 -8.24
CA LEU A 158 -16.36 4.15 -8.66
C LEU A 158 -17.47 5.17 -8.86
N HIS A 159 -17.97 5.28 -10.10
CA HIS A 159 -19.12 6.12 -10.38
C HIS A 159 -20.40 5.39 -9.99
N ASN A 160 -21.39 6.14 -9.52
CA ASN A 160 -22.70 5.58 -9.13
C ASN A 160 -23.71 5.71 -10.29
N PRO A 161 -24.78 4.90 -10.31
CA PRO A 161 -25.93 5.16 -11.18
C PRO A 161 -26.44 6.59 -11.02
N GLY A 162 -26.81 7.23 -12.12
CA GLY A 162 -27.21 8.64 -12.20
C GLY A 162 -26.04 9.62 -12.42
N ALA A 163 -24.78 9.17 -12.37
CA ALA A 163 -23.65 10.01 -12.75
C ALA A 163 -23.76 10.39 -14.23
N MET A 164 -23.61 11.69 -14.52
CA MET A 164 -23.74 12.21 -15.88
C MET A 164 -22.41 12.72 -16.41
N PHE A 165 -22.21 12.63 -17.72
CA PHE A 165 -21.05 13.22 -18.39
C PHE A 165 -21.37 13.54 -19.85
N GLU A 166 -20.50 14.32 -20.48
CA GLU A 166 -20.61 14.68 -21.90
C GLU A 166 -19.41 14.15 -22.66
N LEU A 167 -19.64 13.58 -23.84
CA LEU A 167 -18.62 13.09 -24.75
C LEU A 167 -19.10 13.25 -26.19
N ASN A 168 -18.29 13.88 -27.04
CA ASN A 168 -18.59 14.08 -28.47
C ASN A 168 -19.97 14.71 -28.71
N ASN A 169 -20.32 15.77 -27.96
CA ASN A 169 -21.62 16.45 -27.97
C ASN A 169 -22.84 15.60 -27.55
N ASN A 170 -22.61 14.36 -27.10
CA ASN A 170 -23.66 13.52 -26.52
C ASN A 170 -23.57 13.55 -24.99
N ARG A 171 -24.72 13.64 -24.34
CA ARG A 171 -24.84 13.56 -22.88
C ARG A 171 -25.22 12.14 -22.50
N PHE A 172 -24.51 11.59 -21.52
CA PHE A 172 -24.71 10.24 -21.03
C PHE A 172 -25.04 10.27 -19.54
N GLU A 173 -25.83 9.29 -19.11
CA GLU A 173 -26.10 8.97 -17.71
C GLU A 173 -25.71 7.51 -17.46
N VAL A 174 -24.99 7.24 -16.38
CA VAL A 174 -24.72 5.88 -15.92
C VAL A 174 -26.03 5.27 -15.44
N SER A 175 -26.57 4.30 -16.17
CA SER A 175 -27.80 3.61 -15.81
C SER A 175 -27.58 2.52 -14.77
N HIS A 176 -26.52 1.73 -14.92
CA HIS A 176 -26.17 0.63 -14.03
C HIS A 176 -24.66 0.53 -13.86
N VAL A 177 -24.28 -0.01 -12.70
CA VAL A 177 -22.89 -0.25 -12.32
C VAL A 177 -22.80 -1.68 -11.82
N HIS A 178 -21.96 -2.48 -12.46
CA HIS A 178 -21.68 -3.85 -12.04
C HIS A 178 -20.22 -3.93 -11.63
N LYS A 179 -19.97 -4.19 -10.35
CA LYS A 179 -18.62 -4.39 -9.83
C LYS A 179 -18.48 -5.84 -9.38
N VAL A 180 -17.44 -6.50 -9.88
CA VAL A 180 -17.01 -7.81 -9.40
C VAL A 180 -15.53 -7.71 -8.99
N GLU A 181 -15.14 -8.49 -7.99
CA GLU A 181 -13.79 -8.46 -7.46
C GLU A 181 -13.31 -9.86 -7.10
N CYS A 182 -12.01 -10.09 -7.31
CA CYS A 182 -11.36 -11.34 -6.97
C CYS A 182 -10.08 -11.05 -6.19
N VAL A 183 -9.82 -11.83 -5.13
CA VAL A 183 -8.55 -11.76 -4.41
C VAL A 183 -7.44 -12.31 -5.29
N VAL A 184 -6.36 -11.57 -5.40
CA VAL A 184 -5.12 -11.98 -6.06
C VAL A 184 -4.14 -12.39 -4.94
N PRO A 185 -3.89 -13.69 -4.72
CA PRO A 185 -3.17 -14.16 -3.53
C PRO A 185 -1.78 -13.55 -3.37
N TRP A 186 -1.00 -13.44 -4.45
CA TRP A 186 0.34 -12.86 -4.38
C TRP A 186 0.34 -11.36 -4.05
N LEU A 187 -0.72 -10.61 -4.39
CA LEU A 187 -0.87 -9.22 -3.95
C LEU A 187 -1.15 -9.14 -2.45
N ASN A 188 -1.89 -10.11 -1.90
CA ASN A 188 -2.10 -10.21 -0.46
C ASN A 188 -0.77 -10.46 0.27
N ASP A 189 0.01 -11.43 -0.19
CA ASP A 189 1.34 -11.73 0.36
C ASP A 189 2.25 -10.49 0.29
N THR A 190 2.22 -9.78 -0.84
CA THR A 190 2.98 -8.52 -1.03
C THR A 190 2.64 -7.47 0.03
N LEU A 191 1.35 -7.26 0.31
CA LEU A 191 0.93 -6.29 1.33
C LEU A 191 1.32 -6.72 2.75
N VAL A 192 1.30 -8.03 3.02
CA VAL A 192 1.82 -8.59 4.28
C VAL A 192 3.32 -8.33 4.40
N PHE A 193 4.10 -8.57 3.34
CA PHE A 193 5.54 -8.28 3.33
C PHE A 193 5.85 -6.80 3.52
N PHE A 194 5.06 -5.89 2.91
CA PHE A 194 5.21 -4.46 3.20
C PHE A 194 4.99 -4.14 4.67
N THR A 195 3.98 -4.76 5.30
CA THR A 195 3.66 -4.54 6.72
C THR A 195 4.79 -5.05 7.61
N ILE A 196 5.27 -6.27 7.39
CA ILE A 196 6.38 -6.86 8.14
C ILE A 196 7.65 -6.02 7.96
N SER A 197 7.98 -5.64 6.73
CA SER A 197 9.17 -4.84 6.43
C SER A 197 9.14 -3.48 7.12
N LEU A 198 7.98 -2.81 7.13
CA LEU A 198 7.78 -1.54 7.83
C LEU A 198 7.92 -1.71 9.35
N GLN A 199 7.40 -2.79 9.93
CA GLN A 199 7.53 -3.09 11.35
C GLN A 199 8.99 -3.33 11.74
N LEU A 200 9.74 -4.11 10.94
CA LEU A 200 11.16 -4.37 11.19
C LEU A 200 11.99 -3.07 11.13
N CYS A 201 11.75 -2.22 10.13
CA CYS A 201 12.42 -0.92 10.04
C CYS A 201 12.15 -0.07 11.29
N GLN A 202 10.89 -0.03 11.77
CA GLN A 202 10.53 0.73 12.97
C GLN A 202 11.17 0.15 14.24
N GLN A 203 11.15 -1.17 14.41
CA GLN A 203 11.79 -1.84 15.56
C GLN A 203 13.29 -1.55 15.63
N LEU A 204 13.98 -1.52 14.48
CA LEU A 204 15.40 -1.17 14.43
C LEU A 204 15.63 0.28 14.87
N LYS A 205 14.80 1.21 14.41
CA LYS A 205 14.87 2.62 14.81
C LYS A 205 14.66 2.79 16.32
N ASP A 206 13.66 2.10 16.88
CA ASP A 206 13.35 2.19 18.31
C ASP A 206 14.53 1.69 19.17
N LYS A 207 15.12 0.55 18.83
CA LYS A 207 16.32 0.02 19.50
C LYS A 207 17.52 0.97 19.40
N LEU A 208 17.71 1.64 18.27
CA LEU A 208 18.79 2.62 18.10
C LEU A 208 18.59 3.86 18.98
N LEU A 209 17.35 4.29 19.18
CA LEU A 209 17.02 5.40 20.08
C LEU A 209 17.29 5.03 21.55
N GLU A 210 16.92 3.80 21.95
CA GLU A 210 17.22 3.26 23.28
C GLU A 210 18.74 3.19 23.52
N LEU A 211 19.52 2.69 22.57
CA LEU A 211 20.99 2.64 22.70
C LEU A 211 21.62 4.03 22.78
N GLN A 212 21.12 5.01 22.01
CA GLN A 212 21.63 6.38 22.05
C GLN A 212 21.36 7.07 23.39
N SER A 213 20.20 6.82 24.01
CA SER A 213 19.87 7.40 25.32
C SER A 213 20.69 6.80 26.45
N LEU A 214 21.05 5.51 26.36
CA LEU A 214 21.96 4.84 27.30
C LEU A 214 23.40 5.34 27.17
N LEU A 215 23.88 5.56 25.94
CA LEU A 215 25.26 5.99 25.67
C LEU A 215 25.48 7.50 25.92
N ASN A 216 24.43 8.32 25.81
CA ASN A 216 24.45 9.74 26.15
C ASN A 216 23.44 10.00 27.29
N PRO A 217 23.74 9.58 28.53
CA PRO A 217 22.85 9.87 29.64
C PRO A 217 22.71 11.38 29.80
N PRO A 218 21.50 11.89 30.13
CA PRO A 218 21.33 13.30 30.41
C PRO A 218 22.30 13.68 31.55
N SER A 219 23.10 14.73 31.32
CA SER A 219 23.99 15.28 32.34
C SER A 219 23.23 15.48 33.65
N PRO A 220 23.77 15.12 34.81
CA PRO A 220 23.10 15.37 36.08
C PRO A 220 22.81 16.86 36.17
N VAL A 221 21.53 17.19 36.28
CA VAL A 221 21.07 18.55 36.53
C VAL A 221 21.64 18.94 37.89
N HIS A 222 22.68 19.79 37.89
CA HIS A 222 23.15 20.42 39.12
C HIS A 222 21.97 21.18 39.73
N PRO A 223 21.56 20.88 40.97
CA PRO A 223 20.58 21.72 41.65
C PRO A 223 21.19 23.11 41.79
N ALA A 224 20.50 24.12 41.26
CA ALA A 224 20.86 25.51 41.51
C ALA A 224 20.87 25.76 43.03
N GLU A 225 21.96 26.35 43.52
CA GLU A 225 22.11 26.76 44.91
C GLU A 225 20.98 27.73 45.31
N THR A 226 20.03 27.25 46.11
CA THR A 226 19.21 28.13 46.96
C THR A 226 19.79 28.11 48.35
N GLY A 227 20.51 29.18 48.71
CA GLY A 227 20.91 29.43 50.08
C GLY A 227 19.69 29.67 50.95
N HIS A 228 19.62 29.00 52.09
CA HIS A 228 19.21 29.57 53.38
C HIS A 228 19.62 28.64 54.52
N THR A 229 20.33 29.23 55.46
CA THR A 229 20.79 28.69 56.74
C THR A 229 19.60 28.37 57.66
N GLN A 230 19.70 27.26 58.42
CA GLN A 230 19.55 27.18 59.89
C GLN A 230 18.74 25.95 60.40
N THR A 231 19.51 24.96 60.90
CA THR A 231 19.41 24.20 62.17
C THR A 231 18.09 23.54 62.63
N SER A 232 18.08 22.21 62.74
CA SER A 232 18.15 21.42 63.99
C SER A 232 17.52 20.03 63.85
N LEU A 233 18.21 19.05 64.45
CA LEU A 233 17.91 17.61 64.55
C LEU A 233 16.84 17.30 65.60
N THR A 234 16.01 16.27 65.36
CA THR A 234 15.60 15.26 66.35
C THR A 234 15.21 13.94 65.65
N TYR A 235 15.50 12.84 66.36
CA TYR A 235 15.48 11.41 66.00
C TYR A 235 14.11 10.72 66.23
N GLU A 236 14.10 9.40 65.92
CA GLU A 236 13.18 8.28 66.27
C GLU A 236 12.25 7.84 65.12
N ASP A 237 11.99 6.56 64.81
CA ASP A 237 12.60 5.23 65.04
C ASP A 237 11.74 4.23 64.20
N GLU A 238 12.31 3.06 63.85
CA GLU A 238 11.68 1.74 63.51
C GLU A 238 10.57 1.67 62.40
N GLU A 239 10.37 0.64 61.57
CA GLU A 239 10.51 -0.81 61.72
C GLU A 239 10.51 -1.53 60.33
N ASP A 240 11.40 -2.53 60.20
CA ASP A 240 11.29 -3.85 59.56
C ASP A 240 10.26 -4.18 58.43
N CYS A 241 10.74 -4.78 57.31
CA CYS A 241 10.41 -6.17 56.94
C CYS A 241 11.09 -6.68 55.63
N LYS A 242 12.05 -7.59 55.83
CA LYS A 242 12.27 -8.89 55.16
C LYS A 242 12.50 -8.99 53.63
N GLY A 243 13.69 -9.52 53.30
CA GLY A 243 13.78 -10.84 52.66
C GLY A 243 14.79 -11.03 51.52
N GLY A 244 15.86 -11.81 51.78
CA GLY A 244 16.39 -12.81 50.83
C GLY A 244 17.75 -12.55 50.17
N ASP A 245 18.77 -13.26 50.65
CA ASP A 245 20.17 -13.28 50.18
C ASP A 245 20.44 -14.14 48.91
N VAL A 246 21.25 -13.59 47.97
CA VAL A 246 22.54 -14.08 47.39
C VAL A 246 22.55 -15.40 46.55
N PRO A 247 23.55 -15.69 45.68
CA PRO A 247 23.93 -15.11 44.37
C PRO A 247 23.94 -16.17 43.21
N VAL A 248 23.88 -15.78 41.93
CA VAL A 248 24.34 -16.68 40.84
C VAL A 248 25.12 -15.91 39.77
N ARG A 249 26.37 -16.34 39.60
CA ARG A 249 27.32 -15.92 38.58
C ARG A 249 26.95 -16.62 37.26
N LEU A 250 26.78 -15.87 36.17
CA LEU A 250 26.73 -16.44 34.82
C LEU A 250 27.72 -15.71 33.93
N GLU A 251 28.51 -16.53 33.24
CA GLU A 251 29.64 -16.20 32.40
C GLU A 251 29.29 -15.26 31.26
N GLU A 252 30.29 -14.49 30.85
CA GLU A 252 30.25 -13.57 29.72
C GLU A 252 29.89 -14.29 28.41
N LEU A 253 28.86 -13.79 27.72
CA LEU A 253 28.67 -13.98 26.28
C LEU A 253 28.52 -12.61 25.64
N HIS A 254 29.53 -12.20 24.87
CA HIS A 254 29.54 -10.97 24.09
C HIS A 254 28.43 -10.97 23.03
N PRO A 255 27.46 -10.04 23.05
CA PRO A 255 26.49 -9.87 21.98
C PRO A 255 26.86 -8.63 21.15
N GLY A 256 27.84 -8.80 20.24
CA GLY A 256 28.38 -7.70 19.44
C GLY A 256 27.81 -7.60 18.02
N ASP A 257 27.91 -8.66 17.22
CA ASP A 257 27.93 -8.47 15.75
C ASP A 257 26.94 -9.32 14.94
N HIS A 258 26.03 -10.09 15.54
CA HIS A 258 25.21 -11.07 14.78
C HIS A 258 23.71 -10.75 14.64
N MET A 259 23.20 -9.65 15.22
CA MET A 259 21.76 -9.33 15.21
C MET A 259 21.34 -8.32 14.13
N ALA A 260 22.28 -7.54 13.60
CA ALA A 260 22.02 -6.60 12.51
C ALA A 260 21.93 -7.33 11.16
N ASP A 261 22.81 -8.31 10.93
CA ASP A 261 22.87 -9.09 9.69
C ASP A 261 21.64 -9.98 9.48
N LEU A 262 21.12 -10.59 10.55
CA LEU A 262 19.92 -11.44 10.47
C LEU A 262 18.66 -10.66 10.05
N ASN A 263 18.58 -9.37 10.38
CA ASN A 263 17.44 -8.52 10.03
C ASN A 263 17.51 -7.98 8.60
N LEU A 264 18.72 -7.72 8.10
CA LEU A 264 18.93 -7.23 6.74
C LEU A 264 18.73 -8.35 5.71
N GLU A 265 19.24 -9.55 5.99
CA GLU A 265 19.00 -10.74 5.16
C GLU A 265 17.53 -11.17 5.15
N LEU A 266 16.80 -11.08 6.28
CA LEU A 266 15.35 -11.35 6.27
C LEU A 266 14.57 -10.31 5.46
N LEU A 267 14.97 -9.03 5.53
CA LEU A 267 14.34 -7.94 4.76
C LEU A 267 14.62 -8.09 3.26
N GLN A 268 15.87 -8.41 2.88
CA GLN A 268 16.23 -8.76 1.51
C GLN A 268 15.54 -10.06 1.06
N ALA A 269 15.48 -11.11 1.88
CA ALA A 269 14.81 -12.37 1.56
C ALA A 269 13.28 -12.18 1.40
N CYS A 270 12.65 -11.35 2.24
CA CYS A 270 11.23 -11.00 2.11
C CYS A 270 10.92 -10.19 0.84
N LEU A 271 11.86 -9.35 0.37
CA LEU A 271 11.67 -8.50 -0.81
C LEU A 271 12.11 -9.16 -2.13
N ILE A 272 13.12 -10.03 -2.12
CA ILE A 272 13.74 -10.62 -3.32
C ILE A 272 13.01 -11.90 -3.77
N HIS A 273 12.52 -12.74 -2.85
CA HIS A 273 12.09 -14.09 -3.22
C HIS A 273 10.67 -14.19 -3.83
N ARG A 274 9.85 -13.13 -3.82
CA ARG A 274 8.45 -13.22 -4.33
C ARG A 274 7.92 -12.07 -5.19
N LEU A 275 8.71 -11.02 -5.44
CA LEU A 275 8.29 -9.86 -6.23
C LEU A 275 9.11 -9.62 -7.51
N VAL A 276 10.20 -10.38 -7.69
CA VAL A 276 11.12 -10.28 -8.84
C VAL A 276 11.13 -11.56 -9.68
N CYS A 277 10.39 -12.60 -9.29
CA CYS A 277 10.17 -13.82 -10.08
C CYS A 277 8.68 -14.08 -10.25
#